data_AF-A0A6L3ZFQ7-F1
#
_entry.id   AF-A0A6L3ZFQ7-F1
#
_cell.length_a   1.000
_cell.length_b   1.000
_cell.length_c   1.000
_cell.angle_alpha   90.00
_cell.angle_beta   90.00
_cell.angle_gamma   90.00
#
_symmetry.space_group_name_H-M   'P 1'
#
loop_
_entity.id
_entity.type
_entity.pdbx_description
1 polymer ?
#
loop_
_entity_poly.entity_id
_entity_poly.type
_entity_poly.pdbx_seq_one_letter_code
_entity_poly.pdbx_strand_id
1 'polypeptide(L)'
;MDTLKKFSKIALAAVVAVGMASCTEEKGGDGGSKPTSNVIVSGLISSNTTWSSDNIYQLAGRVVVDENVTLTIEPGTIIKGQTETGSLASVLIISRGGKIDAEGTAANPIIFTSLDDNIEKGQRVGTNLSRTQNELWGGLIILGKAPISAENGDTETNIEGLPANEPYGLYGGTDVNDNSGTLKYVSVRHGGTTIGEGNEINGITFGGVGAGTVVDQVEVYATLDDGIECFGGSVNINNALIYFQGDDGVDLDMNYSGTFTNFAVIHGDGIGTDEGLEIDGPENSTYTNGMFSLVNGTVTALGNDGSPADLKSKAQGTITNVKFSYPDGATLKVRASYQNDCADSKTDAFTHLTDATPTLVIAGSEFDGGVSVYTGSTDNNDVDCTVPAVDQTAAEAVVVSTTATGADMSVWSWTCASERGEL
;
A
#
# COMPACT_ATOMS: atom_id res chain seq x y z
N MET A 1 88.29 26.54 -7.24
CA MET A 1 87.56 27.66 -7.85
C MET A 1 87.43 27.32 -9.33
N ASP A 2 86.30 26.96 -9.90
CA ASP A 2 84.94 26.87 -9.39
C ASP A 2 84.11 26.02 -10.40
N THR A 3 83.20 25.21 -9.86
CA THR A 3 81.89 24.73 -10.39
C THR A 3 81.75 24.16 -11.83
N LEU A 4 81.40 22.86 -11.98
CA LEU A 4 80.03 22.29 -12.15
C LEU A 4 79.31 22.77 -13.45
N LYS A 5 78.75 21.93 -14.34
CA LYS A 5 77.74 20.87 -14.13
C LYS A 5 77.69 19.86 -15.29
N LYS A 6 77.39 18.60 -14.93
CA LYS A 6 76.93 17.49 -15.78
C LYS A 6 75.55 17.79 -16.37
N PHE A 7 75.23 17.24 -17.56
CA PHE A 7 74.21 16.19 -17.74
C PHE A 7 74.27 15.64 -19.17
N SER A 8 74.14 14.32 -19.27
CA SER A 8 74.23 13.47 -20.46
C SER A 8 72.88 12.76 -20.66
N LYS A 9 72.52 12.49 -21.94
CA LYS A 9 71.83 11.30 -22.50
C LYS A 9 70.99 11.72 -23.71
N ILE A 10 71.40 11.39 -24.94
CA ILE A 10 71.14 10.15 -25.72
C ILE A 10 69.73 10.11 -26.34
N ALA A 11 69.74 10.32 -27.67
CA ALA A 11 69.01 9.70 -28.79
C ALA A 11 67.55 9.23 -28.64
N LEU A 12 66.70 9.61 -29.62
CA LEU A 12 66.02 8.65 -30.49
C LEU A 12 65.44 9.35 -31.75
N ALA A 13 65.61 8.71 -32.91
CA ALA A 13 65.08 9.16 -34.21
C ALA A 13 63.61 8.74 -34.38
N ALA A 14 62.78 9.62 -34.92
CA ALA A 14 61.40 9.32 -35.29
C ALA A 14 61.26 9.29 -36.83
N VAL A 15 60.83 8.14 -37.34
CA VAL A 15 60.48 7.91 -38.75
C VAL A 15 59.02 8.31 -38.95
N VAL A 16 58.76 9.13 -39.97
CA VAL A 16 57.42 9.52 -40.43
C VAL A 16 56.93 8.46 -41.42
N ALA A 17 55.78 7.85 -41.16
CA ALA A 17 55.04 7.04 -42.12
C ALA A 17 53.64 7.62 -42.30
N VAL A 18 53.37 8.14 -43.49
CA VAL A 18 52.05 8.58 -43.95
C VAL A 18 51.35 7.38 -44.60
N GLY A 19 50.16 7.02 -44.11
CA GLY A 19 49.31 5.96 -44.66
C GLY A 19 47.87 6.45 -44.80
N MET A 20 47.29 6.18 -45.96
CA MET A 20 46.10 6.82 -46.54
C MET A 20 44.78 6.51 -45.80
N ALA A 21 43.89 7.50 -45.78
CA ALA A 21 42.49 7.36 -45.38
C ALA A 21 41.68 6.63 -46.47
N SER A 22 40.99 5.56 -46.07
CA SER A 22 39.92 4.91 -46.83
C SER A 22 38.62 5.12 -46.07
N CYS A 23 37.71 5.92 -46.62
CA CYS A 23 36.34 6.01 -46.13
C CYS A 23 35.54 4.85 -46.71
N THR A 24 35.05 3.97 -45.85
CA THR A 24 33.92 3.09 -46.14
C THR A 24 32.78 3.51 -45.21
N GLU A 25 31.66 3.89 -45.81
CA GLU A 25 30.42 4.20 -45.13
C GLU A 25 29.93 2.96 -44.36
N GLU A 26 29.91 3.04 -43.03
CA GLU A 26 29.20 2.05 -42.22
C GLU A 26 27.78 2.54 -41.95
N LYS A 27 26.82 1.73 -42.39
CA LYS A 27 25.42 1.85 -42.01
C LYS A 27 25.32 1.60 -40.51
N GLY A 28 25.10 2.66 -39.74
CA GLY A 28 24.83 2.59 -38.32
C GLY A 28 23.45 1.96 -38.06
N GLY A 29 23.47 0.67 -37.74
CA GLY A 29 22.44 0.03 -36.94
C GLY A 29 23.13 -0.66 -35.78
N ASP A 30 22.89 -0.18 -34.56
CA ASP A 30 22.97 -1.02 -33.36
C ASP A 30 22.07 -0.42 -32.28
N GLY A 31 20.80 -0.82 -32.30
CA GLY A 31 19.90 -0.73 -31.16
C GLY A 31 20.14 -1.90 -30.22
N GLY A 32 21.39 -2.09 -29.78
CA GLY A 32 21.77 -3.13 -28.85
C GLY A 32 21.11 -2.86 -27.50
N SER A 33 20.04 -3.59 -27.19
CA SER A 33 19.56 -3.69 -25.81
C SER A 33 20.72 -4.21 -24.97
N LYS A 34 21.23 -3.42 -24.02
CA LYS A 34 22.14 -3.94 -23.00
C LYS A 34 21.53 -5.22 -22.43
N PRO A 35 22.30 -6.31 -22.26
CA PRO A 35 21.79 -7.52 -21.65
C PRO A 35 21.22 -7.19 -20.28
N THR A 36 19.97 -7.57 -20.04
CA THR A 36 19.33 -7.46 -18.73
C THR A 36 20.05 -8.34 -17.73
N SER A 37 20.61 -7.73 -16.68
CA SER A 37 21.10 -8.48 -15.53
C SER A 37 19.96 -8.68 -14.56
N ASN A 38 19.75 -9.92 -14.14
CA ASN A 38 18.93 -10.21 -12.96
C ASN A 38 19.78 -10.00 -11.71
N VAL A 39 19.36 -9.12 -10.80
CA VAL A 39 20.09 -8.78 -9.58
C VAL A 39 19.33 -9.33 -8.38
N ILE A 40 19.84 -10.38 -7.76
CA ILE A 40 19.27 -10.95 -6.54
C ILE A 40 19.64 -10.05 -5.36
N VAL A 41 18.63 -9.66 -4.56
CA VAL A 41 18.76 -8.85 -3.36
C VAL A 41 18.12 -9.58 -2.18
N SER A 42 18.79 -9.59 -1.04
CA SER A 42 18.34 -10.28 0.18
C SER A 42 18.87 -9.57 1.42
N GLY A 43 18.15 -9.60 2.53
CA GLY A 43 18.61 -9.10 3.82
C GLY A 43 18.65 -7.57 3.90
N LEU A 44 19.59 -7.06 4.71
CA LEU A 44 19.65 -5.64 5.06
C LEU A 44 20.39 -4.80 3.98
N ILE A 45 19.75 -3.73 3.54
CA ILE A 45 20.33 -2.63 2.77
C ILE A 45 20.79 -1.57 3.78
N SER A 46 22.09 -1.60 4.12
CA SER A 46 22.69 -0.77 5.18
C SER A 46 23.38 0.51 4.66
N SER A 47 23.25 0.80 3.37
CA SER A 47 23.77 2.03 2.76
C SER A 47 22.90 2.46 1.60
N ASN A 48 22.84 3.77 1.34
CA ASN A 48 22.06 4.33 0.24
C ASN A 48 22.34 3.58 -1.06
N THR A 49 21.28 3.12 -1.70
CA THR A 49 21.35 2.23 -2.86
C THR A 49 20.39 2.73 -3.92
N THR A 50 20.79 2.64 -5.18
CA THR A 50 19.95 2.94 -6.33
C THR A 50 19.68 1.66 -7.11
N TRP A 51 18.41 1.38 -7.36
CA TRP A 51 17.95 0.36 -8.28
C TRP A 51 17.58 1.01 -9.62
N SER A 52 18.30 0.64 -10.68
CA SER A 52 18.10 1.22 -12.01
C SER A 52 17.25 0.32 -12.90
N SER A 53 16.51 0.92 -13.83
CA SER A 53 15.72 0.18 -14.82
C SER A 53 16.58 -0.58 -15.84
N ASP A 54 17.91 -0.49 -15.73
CA ASP A 54 18.83 -1.33 -16.47
C ASP A 54 18.77 -2.81 -16.06
N ASN A 55 18.27 -3.10 -14.85
CA ASN A 55 18.18 -4.44 -14.27
C ASN A 55 16.74 -4.83 -13.94
N ILE A 56 16.53 -6.13 -13.74
CA ILE A 56 15.40 -6.65 -12.96
C ILE A 56 15.96 -7.02 -11.59
N TYR A 57 15.32 -6.57 -10.52
CA TYR A 57 15.71 -6.91 -9.15
C TYR A 57 14.85 -8.06 -8.66
N GLN A 58 15.47 -9.04 -8.01
CA GLN A 58 14.79 -10.21 -7.46
C GLN A 58 14.96 -10.21 -5.95
N LEU A 59 13.88 -10.03 -5.20
CA LEU A 59 13.86 -10.14 -3.75
C LEU A 59 13.91 -11.63 -3.37
N ALA A 60 14.90 -12.01 -2.59
CA ALA A 60 15.04 -13.34 -2.03
C ALA A 60 14.87 -13.27 -0.51
N GLY A 61 13.66 -13.60 -0.04
CA GLY A 61 13.23 -13.39 1.33
C GLY A 61 13.06 -11.91 1.68
N ARG A 62 13.20 -11.58 2.96
CA ARG A 62 13.02 -10.21 3.46
C ARG A 62 14.18 -9.32 3.03
N VAL A 63 13.85 -8.23 2.35
CA VAL A 63 14.79 -7.16 2.02
C VAL A 63 14.41 -5.94 2.84
N VAL A 64 15.33 -5.48 3.70
CA VAL A 64 15.07 -4.43 4.67
C VAL A 64 15.93 -3.21 4.35
N VAL A 65 15.31 -2.04 4.15
CA VAL A 65 16.01 -0.75 4.09
C VAL A 65 16.16 -0.22 5.50
N ASP A 66 17.40 -0.06 5.96
CA ASP A 66 17.70 0.27 7.36
C ASP A 66 17.42 1.74 7.73
N GLU A 67 17.44 2.05 9.02
CA GLU A 67 17.29 3.41 9.50
C GLU A 67 18.37 4.33 8.89
N ASN A 68 17.98 5.54 8.48
CA ASN A 68 18.84 6.53 7.81
C ASN A 68 19.38 6.09 6.44
N VAL A 69 18.87 5.00 5.88
CA VAL A 69 19.18 4.55 4.51
C VAL A 69 18.05 4.94 3.56
N THR A 70 18.41 5.37 2.36
CA THR A 70 17.47 5.60 1.26
C THR A 70 17.68 4.58 0.15
N LEU A 71 16.60 3.89 -0.21
CA LEU A 71 16.51 3.10 -1.44
C LEU A 71 15.86 3.96 -2.53
N THR A 72 16.62 4.35 -3.54
CA THR A 72 16.11 5.03 -4.73
C THR A 72 15.83 4.02 -5.82
N ILE A 73 14.65 4.07 -6.46
CA ILE A 73 14.24 3.18 -7.53
C ILE A 73 13.90 4.03 -8.76
N GLU A 74 14.64 3.83 -9.85
CA GLU A 74 14.43 4.61 -11.08
C GLU A 74 13.13 4.20 -11.81
N PRO A 75 12.48 5.13 -12.52
CA PRO A 75 11.30 4.82 -13.33
C PRO A 75 11.49 3.63 -14.27
N GLY A 76 10.47 2.79 -14.40
CA GLY A 76 10.48 1.60 -15.26
C GLY A 76 11.23 0.39 -14.68
N THR A 77 11.72 0.47 -13.44
CA THR A 77 12.34 -0.66 -12.76
C THR A 77 11.30 -1.73 -12.43
N ILE A 78 11.66 -2.99 -12.69
CA ILE A 78 10.87 -4.17 -12.32
C ILE A 78 11.56 -4.88 -11.16
N ILE A 79 10.77 -5.14 -10.11
CA ILE A 79 11.17 -5.83 -8.90
C ILE A 79 10.29 -7.07 -8.75
N LYS A 80 10.91 -8.24 -8.54
CA LYS A 80 10.24 -9.54 -8.47
C LYS A 80 10.48 -10.22 -7.13
N GLY A 81 9.43 -10.54 -6.38
CA GLY A 81 9.53 -11.37 -5.16
C GLY A 81 9.63 -12.86 -5.48
N GLN A 82 10.51 -13.61 -4.81
CA GLN A 82 10.48 -15.06 -4.87
C GLN A 82 9.22 -15.60 -4.17
N THR A 83 8.57 -16.58 -4.80
CA THR A 83 7.42 -17.31 -4.27
C THR A 83 7.85 -18.23 -3.13
N GLU A 84 7.81 -17.69 -1.92
CA GLU A 84 8.10 -18.37 -0.65
C GLU A 84 7.04 -17.92 0.36
N THR A 85 6.73 -18.74 1.36
CA THR A 85 5.70 -18.44 2.39
C THR A 85 6.29 -18.43 3.79
N GLY A 86 5.49 -18.07 4.81
CA GLY A 86 5.94 -18.13 6.19
C GLY A 86 7.10 -17.17 6.48
N SER A 87 8.07 -17.63 7.27
CA SER A 87 9.24 -16.83 7.63
C SER A 87 10.20 -16.53 6.46
N LEU A 88 10.00 -17.18 5.31
CA LEU A 88 10.82 -17.03 4.10
C LEU A 88 10.16 -16.15 3.03
N ALA A 89 8.93 -15.68 3.26
CA ALA A 89 8.21 -14.80 2.36
C ALA A 89 9.09 -13.62 1.88
N SER A 90 9.09 -13.41 0.56
CA SER A 90 9.81 -12.29 -0.04
C SER A 90 9.01 -11.01 0.10
N VAL A 91 9.57 -10.01 0.77
CA VAL A 91 8.90 -8.73 1.06
C VAL A 91 9.94 -7.62 1.08
N LEU A 92 9.56 -6.43 0.59
CA LEU A 92 10.38 -5.23 0.75
C LEU A 92 9.88 -4.45 1.96
N ILE A 93 10.76 -4.19 2.92
CA ILE A 93 10.45 -3.51 4.17
C ILE A 93 11.28 -2.24 4.23
N ILE A 94 10.62 -1.10 4.35
CA ILE A 94 11.25 0.18 4.69
C ILE A 94 11.11 0.33 6.20
N SER A 95 12.19 0.05 6.94
CA SER A 95 12.14 0.11 8.40
C SER A 95 11.96 1.55 8.87
N ARG A 96 11.52 1.72 10.11
CA ARG A 96 11.29 3.04 10.69
C ARG A 96 12.54 3.93 10.60
N GLY A 97 12.40 5.05 9.89
CA GLY A 97 13.47 6.02 9.62
C GLY A 97 14.36 5.69 8.42
N GLY A 98 14.15 4.55 7.76
CA GLY A 98 14.55 4.31 6.38
C GLY A 98 13.64 5.07 5.40
N LYS A 99 14.05 5.16 4.14
CA LYS A 99 13.29 5.85 3.08
C LYS A 99 13.27 5.06 1.78
N ILE A 100 12.15 5.14 1.08
CA ILE A 100 12.01 4.73 -0.33
C ILE A 100 11.77 5.95 -1.21
N ASP A 101 12.50 6.05 -2.31
CA ASP A 101 12.32 7.08 -3.33
C ASP A 101 12.04 6.38 -4.67
N ALA A 102 10.76 6.06 -4.87
CA ALA A 102 10.24 5.32 -6.03
C ALA A 102 9.32 6.23 -6.85
N GLU A 103 9.93 7.03 -7.73
CA GLU A 103 9.23 8.00 -8.58
C GLU A 103 9.15 7.50 -10.02
N GLY A 104 8.18 6.61 -10.28
CA GLY A 104 7.82 6.19 -11.62
C GLY A 104 7.12 7.29 -12.43
N THR A 105 6.67 6.92 -13.62
CA THR A 105 5.81 7.77 -14.47
C THR A 105 4.71 6.93 -15.10
N ALA A 106 3.62 7.55 -15.58
CA ALA A 106 2.58 6.83 -16.30
C ALA A 106 3.12 5.96 -17.47
N ALA A 107 4.15 6.44 -18.16
CA ALA A 107 4.79 5.72 -19.27
C ALA A 107 5.79 4.64 -18.80
N ASN A 108 6.44 4.85 -17.65
CA ASN A 108 7.44 3.96 -17.07
C ASN A 108 7.16 3.79 -15.57
N PRO A 109 6.09 3.06 -15.20
CA PRO A 109 5.78 2.82 -13.80
C PRO A 109 6.85 1.93 -13.18
N ILE A 110 7.00 2.01 -11.86
CA ILE A 110 7.79 1.04 -11.10
C ILE A 110 6.87 -0.13 -10.75
N ILE A 111 7.31 -1.35 -11.05
CA ILE A 111 6.47 -2.55 -10.94
C ILE A 111 7.10 -3.50 -9.92
N PHE A 112 6.37 -3.76 -8.85
CA PHE A 112 6.62 -4.86 -7.93
C PHE A 112 5.67 -6.01 -8.28
N THR A 113 6.20 -7.20 -8.49
CA THR A 113 5.44 -8.39 -8.92
C THR A 113 6.10 -9.67 -8.41
N SER A 114 5.57 -10.83 -8.78
CA SER A 114 6.19 -12.12 -8.48
C SER A 114 7.29 -12.49 -9.48
N LEU A 115 8.23 -13.32 -9.05
CA LEU A 115 9.18 -14.02 -9.93
C LEU A 115 8.48 -14.85 -11.00
N ASP A 116 7.28 -15.35 -10.71
CA ASP A 116 6.47 -16.14 -11.64
C ASP A 116 5.86 -15.28 -12.76
N ASP A 117 5.81 -13.95 -12.62
CA ASP A 117 5.39 -13.05 -13.69
C ASP A 117 6.41 -13.06 -14.83
N ASN A 118 5.99 -13.35 -16.05
CA ASN A 118 6.86 -13.38 -17.22
C ASN A 118 7.17 -11.99 -17.82
N ILE A 119 6.75 -10.91 -17.15
CA ILE A 119 7.09 -9.54 -17.54
C ILE A 119 8.61 -9.35 -17.70
N GLU A 120 9.01 -8.73 -18.81
CA GLU A 120 10.39 -8.40 -19.16
C GLU A 120 10.65 -6.89 -19.09
N LYS A 121 11.92 -6.49 -19.05
CA LYS A 121 12.32 -5.07 -19.03
C LYS A 121 11.64 -4.28 -20.15
N GLY A 122 11.09 -3.12 -19.79
CA GLY A 122 10.41 -2.21 -20.72
C GLY A 122 8.97 -2.62 -21.04
N GLN A 123 8.50 -3.77 -20.55
CA GLN A 123 7.08 -4.11 -20.57
C GLN A 123 6.37 -3.50 -19.35
N ARG A 124 5.06 -3.28 -19.50
CA ARG A 124 4.19 -2.78 -18.42
C ARG A 124 3.28 -3.85 -17.84
N VAL A 125 3.08 -4.96 -18.56
CA VAL A 125 2.31 -6.13 -18.14
C VAL A 125 2.96 -7.41 -18.66
N GLY A 126 2.96 -8.46 -17.84
CA GLY A 126 3.20 -9.83 -18.30
C GLY A 126 1.96 -10.44 -18.96
N THR A 127 2.08 -11.69 -19.40
CA THR A 127 1.02 -12.40 -20.16
C THR A 127 0.51 -13.68 -19.50
N ASN A 128 1.17 -14.15 -18.44
CA ASN A 128 0.88 -15.44 -17.82
C ASN A 128 0.09 -15.36 -16.51
N LEU A 129 0.22 -14.26 -15.75
CA LEU A 129 -0.56 -14.03 -14.54
C LEU A 129 -1.81 -13.20 -14.84
N SER A 130 -2.88 -13.42 -14.09
CA SER A 130 -4.19 -12.78 -14.20
C SER A 130 -4.61 -12.20 -12.85
N ARG A 131 -5.73 -11.47 -12.82
CA ARG A 131 -6.26 -10.81 -11.60
C ARG A 131 -6.65 -11.74 -10.46
N THR A 132 -6.69 -13.06 -10.67
CA THR A 132 -7.05 -14.04 -9.63
C THR A 132 -5.85 -14.89 -9.19
N GLN A 133 -4.63 -14.47 -9.54
CA GLN A 133 -3.40 -15.14 -9.10
C GLN A 133 -2.69 -14.22 -8.12
N ASN A 134 -2.78 -14.56 -6.84
CA ASN A 134 -2.21 -13.84 -5.71
C ASN A 134 -1.36 -14.81 -4.85
N GLU A 135 -0.95 -14.42 -3.66
CA GLU A 135 -0.13 -15.25 -2.75
C GLU A 135 1.29 -15.55 -3.28
N LEU A 136 1.79 -14.78 -4.24
CA LEU A 136 3.03 -15.14 -4.93
C LEU A 136 4.28 -14.47 -4.36
N TRP A 137 4.12 -13.52 -3.42
CA TRP A 137 5.17 -12.90 -2.60
C TRP A 137 4.50 -11.98 -1.55
N GLY A 138 5.25 -11.50 -0.56
CA GLY A 138 4.69 -10.72 0.56
C GLY A 138 4.05 -9.40 0.15
N GLY A 139 4.81 -8.46 -0.42
CA GLY A 139 4.30 -7.11 -0.70
C GLY A 139 5.29 -6.02 -0.28
N LEU A 140 4.75 -4.83 0.01
CA LEU A 140 5.52 -3.66 0.42
C LEU A 140 5.09 -3.20 1.82
N ILE A 141 6.03 -3.15 2.76
CA ILE A 141 5.80 -2.64 4.11
C ILE A 141 6.61 -1.35 4.30
N ILE A 142 5.96 -0.27 4.71
CA ILE A 142 6.61 1.01 5.00
C ILE A 142 6.29 1.42 6.44
N LEU A 143 7.33 1.59 7.25
CA LEU A 143 7.20 1.90 8.66
C LEU A 143 7.72 3.32 8.94
N GLY A 144 6.95 4.07 9.71
CA GLY A 144 7.22 5.46 10.04
C GLY A 144 7.22 5.76 11.54
N LYS A 145 7.36 7.06 11.83
CA LYS A 145 7.45 7.64 13.18
C LYS A 145 6.20 8.44 13.58
N ALA A 146 5.13 8.36 12.79
CA ALA A 146 3.89 9.08 13.06
C ALA A 146 3.05 8.41 14.15
N PRO A 147 2.12 9.15 14.78
CA PRO A 147 1.28 8.64 15.87
C PRO A 147 0.44 7.43 15.47
N ILE A 148 0.32 6.46 16.38
CA ILE A 148 -0.55 5.28 16.29
C ILE A 148 -1.26 5.08 17.64
N SER A 149 -2.35 4.31 17.69
CA SER A 149 -3.05 3.95 18.93
C SER A 149 -3.25 2.44 19.00
N ALA A 150 -2.16 1.70 19.30
CA ALA A 150 -2.14 0.24 19.29
C ALA A 150 -2.52 -0.37 20.65
N GLU A 151 -3.21 -1.51 20.67
CA GLU A 151 -3.59 -2.21 21.89
C GLU A 151 -2.36 -2.53 22.76
N ASN A 152 -1.35 -3.15 22.13
CA ASN A 152 -0.14 -3.65 22.78
C ASN A 152 1.07 -2.76 22.47
N GLY A 153 1.18 -1.62 23.16
CA GLY A 153 2.31 -0.69 22.98
C GLY A 153 1.90 0.78 22.91
N ASP A 154 0.60 1.04 22.75
CA ASP A 154 -0.07 2.36 22.72
C ASP A 154 0.49 3.26 21.61
N THR A 155 1.74 3.73 21.73
CA THR A 155 2.37 4.67 20.79
C THR A 155 3.38 4.05 19.83
N GLU A 156 3.85 2.83 20.10
CA GLU A 156 4.79 2.08 19.27
C GLU A 156 4.51 0.58 19.40
N THR A 157 4.55 -0.17 18.29
CA THR A 157 4.43 -1.64 18.29
C THR A 157 5.18 -2.23 17.09
N ASN A 158 5.27 -3.56 17.02
CA ASN A 158 5.77 -4.24 15.84
C ASN A 158 4.61 -4.46 14.86
N ILE A 159 4.86 -4.21 13.59
CA ILE A 159 3.91 -4.47 12.52
C ILE A 159 3.61 -5.98 12.46
N GLU A 160 2.36 -6.31 12.19
CA GLU A 160 2.01 -7.67 11.80
C GLU A 160 2.55 -8.01 10.40
N GLY A 161 2.36 -9.26 9.96
CA GLY A 161 3.03 -9.76 8.76
C GLY A 161 4.54 -9.98 8.93
N LEU A 162 5.13 -9.63 10.09
CA LEU A 162 6.53 -9.85 10.45
C LEU A 162 6.67 -10.57 11.81
N PRO A 163 7.80 -11.26 12.07
CA PRO A 163 8.02 -11.87 13.38
C PRO A 163 8.11 -10.80 14.48
N ALA A 164 7.33 -10.97 15.55
CA ALA A 164 7.10 -9.98 16.61
C ALA A 164 8.33 -9.47 17.39
N ASN A 165 9.54 -9.98 17.14
CA ASN A 165 10.77 -9.60 17.83
C ASN A 165 11.84 -9.02 16.88
N GLU A 166 11.48 -8.72 15.64
CA GLU A 166 12.41 -8.17 14.66
C GLU A 166 12.47 -6.64 14.79
N PRO A 167 13.64 -6.04 15.12
CA PRO A 167 13.73 -4.60 15.36
C PRO A 167 13.33 -3.73 14.16
N TYR A 168 13.45 -4.28 12.94
CA TYR A 168 13.04 -3.59 11.72
C TYR A 168 11.52 -3.57 11.49
N GLY A 169 10.74 -4.29 12.29
CA GLY A 169 9.27 -4.28 12.28
C GLY A 169 8.66 -3.22 13.20
N LEU A 170 9.46 -2.55 14.02
CA LEU A 170 8.98 -1.53 14.96
C LEU A 170 8.55 -0.26 14.22
N TYR A 171 7.34 0.23 14.52
CA TYR A 171 6.78 1.46 13.95
C TYR A 171 6.05 2.31 15.00
N GLY A 172 5.58 3.49 14.58
CA GLY A 172 4.89 4.43 15.45
C GLY A 172 5.84 5.47 16.07
N GLY A 173 5.27 6.45 16.76
CA GLY A 173 6.01 7.55 17.36
C GLY A 173 5.14 8.78 17.57
N THR A 174 5.73 9.97 17.40
CA THR A 174 5.09 11.26 17.70
C THR A 174 5.15 12.26 16.54
N ASP A 175 5.84 11.92 15.46
CA ASP A 175 6.11 12.84 14.36
C ASP A 175 5.06 12.70 13.26
N VAL A 176 3.99 13.49 13.37
CA VAL A 176 2.93 13.55 12.36
C VAL A 176 3.46 13.92 10.95
N ASN A 177 4.62 14.58 10.85
CA ASN A 177 5.20 14.97 9.56
C ASN A 177 6.38 14.08 9.18
N ASP A 178 6.51 12.89 9.79
CA ASP A 178 7.51 11.90 9.38
C ASP A 178 7.45 11.65 7.87
N ASN A 179 8.62 11.40 7.29
CA ASN A 179 8.79 11.24 5.86
C ASN A 179 9.55 9.93 5.61
N SER A 180 8.82 8.93 5.14
CA SER A 180 9.35 7.64 4.68
C SER A 180 9.69 7.65 3.19
N GLY A 181 9.56 8.81 2.52
CA GLY A 181 9.98 9.05 1.14
C GLY A 181 8.82 9.27 0.16
N THR A 182 8.93 8.72 -1.04
CA THR A 182 7.98 8.89 -2.15
C THR A 182 7.64 7.55 -2.81
N LEU A 183 6.34 7.29 -2.98
CA LEU A 183 5.77 6.30 -3.89
C LEU A 183 4.94 7.04 -4.95
N LYS A 184 5.40 7.02 -6.21
CA LYS A 184 4.68 7.67 -7.31
C LYS A 184 4.68 6.81 -8.57
N TYR A 185 3.50 6.54 -9.15
CA TYR A 185 3.34 5.59 -10.29
C TYR A 185 3.97 4.23 -9.99
N VAL A 186 3.55 3.64 -8.86
CA VAL A 186 4.01 2.35 -8.36
C VAL A 186 2.88 1.35 -8.46
N SER A 187 3.14 0.18 -9.03
CA SER A 187 2.19 -0.92 -9.14
C SER A 187 2.72 -2.13 -8.38
N VAL A 188 1.96 -2.59 -7.38
CA VAL A 188 2.26 -3.76 -6.54
C VAL A 188 1.27 -4.87 -6.90
N ARG A 189 1.79 -6.00 -7.39
CA ARG A 189 0.97 -7.02 -8.04
C ARG A 189 1.21 -8.40 -7.48
N HIS A 190 0.19 -9.24 -7.48
CA HIS A 190 0.30 -10.67 -7.19
C HIS A 190 0.88 -10.95 -5.79
N GLY A 191 0.71 -9.97 -4.89
CA GLY A 191 1.29 -9.95 -3.56
C GLY A 191 0.37 -10.59 -2.53
N GLY A 192 0.65 -10.24 -1.28
CA GLY A 192 0.12 -10.86 -0.10
C GLY A 192 0.60 -12.29 0.11
N THR A 193 0.74 -12.72 1.36
CA THR A 193 1.09 -14.10 1.68
C THR A 193 0.87 -14.41 3.15
N THR A 194 0.40 -15.61 3.45
CA THR A 194 0.27 -16.09 4.82
C THR A 194 1.64 -16.35 5.45
N ILE A 195 1.90 -15.71 6.58
CA ILE A 195 3.11 -15.96 7.40
C ILE A 195 2.84 -16.80 8.65
N GLY A 196 1.57 -16.99 9.02
CA GLY A 196 1.07 -17.83 10.12
C GLY A 196 -0.46 -17.92 10.06
N GLU A 197 -1.10 -18.72 10.91
CA GLU A 197 -2.57 -18.76 10.96
C GLU A 197 -3.12 -17.41 11.45
N GLY A 198 -3.88 -16.71 10.59
CA GLY A 198 -4.40 -15.36 10.86
C GLY A 198 -3.28 -14.32 11.02
N ASN A 199 -2.22 -14.47 10.23
CA ASN A 199 -1.18 -13.46 10.10
C ASN A 199 -0.64 -13.50 8.67
N GLU A 200 -0.99 -12.47 7.92
CA GLU A 200 -0.76 -12.34 6.51
C GLU A 200 0.06 -11.05 6.23
N ILE A 201 0.52 -10.87 5.00
CA ILE A 201 1.13 -9.62 4.53
C ILE A 201 0.19 -9.06 3.47
N ASN A 202 0.02 -7.74 3.46
CA ASN A 202 -0.85 -7.03 2.53
C ASN A 202 -0.17 -6.66 1.21
N GLY A 203 -0.94 -6.08 0.28
CA GLY A 203 -0.39 -5.42 -0.90
C GLY A 203 0.60 -4.32 -0.52
N ILE A 204 0.09 -3.28 0.13
CA ILE A 204 0.91 -2.20 0.69
C ILE A 204 0.47 -1.92 2.13
N THR A 205 1.39 -2.12 3.07
CA THR A 205 1.20 -1.80 4.48
C THR A 205 1.89 -0.48 4.83
N PHE A 206 1.16 0.44 5.45
CA PHE A 206 1.68 1.68 6.03
C PHE A 206 1.55 1.65 7.56
N GLY A 207 2.64 1.34 8.26
CA GLY A 207 2.68 1.40 9.72
C GLY A 207 3.16 2.76 10.22
N GLY A 208 2.28 3.59 10.79
CA GLY A 208 2.66 4.86 11.41
C GLY A 208 3.39 5.82 10.46
N VAL A 209 3.02 5.85 9.18
CA VAL A 209 3.67 6.70 8.17
C VAL A 209 3.13 8.13 8.25
N GLY A 210 4.03 9.12 8.21
CA GLY A 210 3.68 10.52 8.41
C GLY A 210 3.26 11.26 7.15
N ALA A 211 2.60 12.42 7.35
CA ALA A 211 2.12 13.32 6.30
C ALA A 211 3.24 13.95 5.45
N GLY A 212 4.51 13.80 5.85
CA GLY A 212 5.66 14.21 5.06
C GLY A 212 5.98 13.24 3.92
N THR A 213 5.40 12.03 3.91
CA THR A 213 5.55 11.02 2.86
C THR A 213 4.62 11.30 1.69
N VAL A 214 5.11 11.12 0.46
CA VAL A 214 4.30 11.30 -0.75
C VAL A 214 3.85 9.94 -1.26
N VAL A 215 2.53 9.71 -1.29
CA VAL A 215 1.93 8.55 -1.95
C VAL A 215 0.91 9.05 -2.96
N ASP A 216 1.21 8.83 -4.25
CA ASP A 216 0.38 9.33 -5.36
C ASP A 216 0.45 8.37 -6.55
N GLN A 217 -0.69 8.02 -7.16
CA GLN A 217 -0.72 7.10 -8.30
C GLN A 217 -0.12 5.73 -7.93
N VAL A 218 -0.82 5.01 -7.04
CA VAL A 218 -0.47 3.64 -6.67
C VAL A 218 -1.52 2.67 -7.16
N GLU A 219 -1.08 1.49 -7.62
CA GLU A 219 -1.96 0.36 -7.94
C GLU A 219 -1.59 -0.83 -7.07
N VAL A 220 -2.59 -1.47 -6.49
CA VAL A 220 -2.51 -2.82 -5.92
C VAL A 220 -3.39 -3.74 -6.76
N TYR A 221 -2.81 -4.85 -7.24
CA TYR A 221 -3.46 -5.73 -8.19
C TYR A 221 -3.29 -7.20 -7.78
N ALA A 222 -4.38 -7.93 -7.55
CA ALA A 222 -4.38 -9.35 -7.22
C ALA A 222 -3.54 -9.67 -5.96
N THR A 223 -3.98 -9.24 -4.78
CA THR A 223 -3.34 -9.61 -3.50
C THR A 223 -4.12 -10.70 -2.78
N LEU A 224 -3.45 -11.47 -1.91
CA LEU A 224 -4.12 -12.49 -1.10
C LEU A 224 -4.96 -11.83 0.00
N ASP A 225 -4.36 -10.85 0.63
CA ASP A 225 -4.85 -10.12 1.79
C ASP A 225 -5.28 -8.72 1.34
N ASP A 226 -5.23 -7.74 2.24
CA ASP A 226 -5.67 -6.40 1.93
C ASP A 226 -4.95 -5.76 0.74
N GLY A 227 -5.66 -4.84 0.11
CA GLY A 227 -5.10 -3.95 -0.88
C GLY A 227 -4.08 -3.01 -0.27
N ILE A 228 -4.60 -2.06 0.53
CA ILE A 228 -3.80 -1.09 1.27
C ILE A 228 -4.28 -1.06 2.71
N GLU A 229 -3.38 -1.33 3.63
CA GLU A 229 -3.67 -1.27 5.06
C GLU A 229 -2.82 -0.20 5.76
N CYS A 230 -3.45 0.58 6.62
CA CYS A 230 -2.82 1.65 7.38
C CYS A 230 -2.99 1.45 8.89
N PHE A 231 -1.93 0.99 9.56
CA PHE A 231 -1.86 0.95 11.01
C PHE A 231 -1.44 2.31 11.58
N GLY A 232 -2.43 3.14 11.92
CA GLY A 232 -2.23 4.49 12.40
C GLY A 232 -1.47 5.37 11.40
N GLY A 233 -0.90 6.47 11.88
CA GLY A 233 -0.19 7.44 11.04
C GLY A 233 -1.08 8.50 10.42
N SER A 234 -0.51 9.28 9.51
CA SER A 234 -1.12 10.51 8.94
C SER A 234 -0.76 10.72 7.46
N VAL A 235 -0.20 9.70 6.81
CA VAL A 235 0.16 9.75 5.39
C VAL A 235 -1.07 10.05 4.54
N ASN A 236 -0.93 10.94 3.55
CA ASN A 236 -1.99 11.19 2.58
C ASN A 236 -1.72 10.40 1.31
N ILE A 237 -2.75 9.69 0.82
CA ILE A 237 -2.67 8.80 -0.33
C ILE A 237 -3.58 9.38 -1.42
N ASN A 238 -3.02 9.64 -2.60
CA ASN A 238 -3.76 10.21 -3.72
C ASN A 238 -3.78 9.23 -4.90
N ASN A 239 -4.91 9.11 -5.60
CA ASN A 239 -5.00 8.29 -6.81
C ASN A 239 -4.60 6.82 -6.56
N ALA A 240 -5.24 6.17 -5.59
CA ALA A 240 -5.02 4.75 -5.28
C ALA A 240 -6.04 3.85 -5.98
N LEU A 241 -5.56 2.87 -6.74
CA LEU A 241 -6.39 1.81 -7.30
C LEU A 241 -6.08 0.49 -6.59
N ILE A 242 -7.09 -0.11 -5.99
CA ILE A 242 -7.05 -1.44 -5.42
C ILE A 242 -7.96 -2.33 -6.25
N TYR A 243 -7.41 -3.43 -6.76
CA TYR A 243 -8.08 -4.25 -7.76
C TYR A 243 -7.86 -5.72 -7.47
N PHE A 244 -8.94 -6.45 -7.20
CA PHE A 244 -8.95 -7.90 -6.96
C PHE A 244 -8.06 -8.32 -5.76
N GLN A 245 -8.13 -7.57 -4.66
CA GLN A 245 -7.57 -8.02 -3.38
C GLN A 245 -8.44 -9.14 -2.78
N GLY A 246 -7.81 -10.01 -1.99
CA GLY A 246 -8.44 -11.23 -1.46
C GLY A 246 -8.99 -11.09 -0.05
N ASP A 247 -8.86 -9.91 0.57
CA ASP A 247 -9.52 -9.51 1.81
C ASP A 247 -10.03 -8.06 1.68
N ASP A 248 -9.60 -7.12 2.52
CA ASP A 248 -10.13 -5.75 2.52
C ASP A 248 -9.47 -4.83 1.49
N GLY A 249 -10.27 -3.97 0.86
CA GLY A 249 -9.79 -3.02 -0.15
C GLY A 249 -8.85 -1.98 0.45
N VAL A 250 -9.39 -1.24 1.40
CA VAL A 250 -8.66 -0.29 2.23
C VAL A 250 -9.01 -0.60 3.67
N ASP A 251 -8.02 -1.00 4.45
CA ASP A 251 -8.13 -1.15 5.90
C ASP A 251 -7.40 0.00 6.61
N LEU A 252 -8.11 0.66 7.54
CA LEU A 252 -7.58 1.73 8.37
C LEU A 252 -7.73 1.35 9.82
N ASP A 253 -6.60 1.24 10.49
CA ASP A 253 -6.56 0.67 11.82
C ASP A 253 -5.74 1.56 12.78
N MET A 254 -5.79 1.25 14.07
CA MET A 254 -4.98 1.91 15.12
C MET A 254 -5.00 3.45 15.06
N ASN A 255 -6.17 4.01 14.75
CA ASN A 255 -6.48 5.43 14.63
C ASN A 255 -5.72 6.20 13.52
N TYR A 256 -5.67 5.65 12.31
CA TYR A 256 -5.19 6.37 11.13
C TYR A 256 -5.88 7.74 10.98
N SER A 257 -5.07 8.77 10.68
CA SER A 257 -5.48 10.19 10.65
C SER A 257 -5.16 10.89 9.34
N GLY A 258 -4.79 10.13 8.31
CA GLY A 258 -4.49 10.64 6.99
C GLY A 258 -5.71 10.76 6.09
N THR A 259 -5.47 11.08 4.83
CA THR A 259 -6.50 11.26 3.81
C THR A 259 -6.23 10.39 2.59
N PHE A 260 -7.25 9.65 2.13
CA PHE A 260 -7.30 9.13 0.77
C PHE A 260 -8.11 10.09 -0.11
N THR A 261 -7.51 10.57 -1.21
CA THR A 261 -8.20 11.38 -2.21
C THR A 261 -8.14 10.69 -3.57
N ASN A 262 -9.31 10.55 -4.19
CA ASN A 262 -9.47 9.84 -5.46
C ASN A 262 -8.95 8.39 -5.36
N PHE A 263 -9.79 7.48 -4.89
CA PHE A 263 -9.42 6.07 -4.73
C PHE A 263 -10.48 5.16 -5.33
N ALA A 264 -10.07 4.00 -5.82
CA ALA A 264 -11.01 3.00 -6.30
C ALA A 264 -10.67 1.62 -5.73
N VAL A 265 -11.69 0.89 -5.31
CA VAL A 265 -11.62 -0.50 -4.86
C VAL A 265 -12.56 -1.31 -5.74
N ILE A 266 -12.02 -2.30 -6.46
CA ILE A 266 -12.77 -3.16 -7.37
C ILE A 266 -12.65 -4.61 -6.90
N HIS A 267 -13.71 -5.12 -6.25
CA HIS A 267 -13.77 -6.50 -5.74
C HIS A 267 -13.87 -7.51 -6.88
N GLY A 268 -13.17 -8.62 -6.69
CA GLY A 268 -13.38 -9.83 -7.48
C GLY A 268 -14.56 -10.64 -6.95
N ASP A 269 -14.82 -11.77 -7.62
CA ASP A 269 -15.85 -12.74 -7.24
C ASP A 269 -15.18 -14.11 -7.11
N GLY A 270 -15.45 -14.81 -6.01
CA GLY A 270 -14.86 -16.11 -5.70
C GLY A 270 -13.36 -16.08 -5.37
N ILE A 271 -12.83 -14.93 -4.95
CA ILE A 271 -11.40 -14.75 -4.62
C ILE A 271 -11.10 -14.47 -3.15
N GLY A 272 -12.13 -14.37 -2.30
CA GLY A 272 -11.99 -14.16 -0.86
C GLY A 272 -12.28 -12.74 -0.38
N THR A 273 -12.44 -11.77 -1.28
CA THR A 273 -12.64 -10.36 -0.92
C THR A 273 -13.73 -10.14 0.14
N ASP A 274 -13.45 -9.33 1.15
CA ASP A 274 -14.38 -9.01 2.25
C ASP A 274 -14.91 -7.56 2.12
N GLU A 275 -14.31 -6.57 2.78
CA GLU A 275 -14.80 -5.20 2.81
C GLU A 275 -14.13 -4.29 1.78
N GLY A 276 -14.94 -3.45 1.16
CA GLY A 276 -14.43 -2.37 0.33
C GLY A 276 -13.63 -1.37 1.14
N LEU A 277 -14.08 -1.12 2.37
CA LEU A 277 -13.47 -0.25 3.37
C LEU A 277 -13.65 -0.89 4.75
N GLU A 278 -12.60 -1.40 5.36
CA GLU A 278 -12.60 -1.80 6.77
C GLU A 278 -11.96 -0.69 7.60
N ILE A 279 -12.63 -0.28 8.68
CA ILE A 279 -12.22 0.92 9.43
C ILE A 279 -12.37 0.71 10.93
N ASP A 280 -11.24 0.67 11.61
CA ASP A 280 -11.12 0.68 13.05
C ASP A 280 -10.58 2.02 13.58
N GLY A 281 -10.87 2.27 14.85
CA GLY A 281 -10.51 3.48 15.57
C GLY A 281 -9.30 3.30 16.48
N PRO A 282 -9.17 4.11 17.54
CA PRO A 282 -8.11 3.93 18.52
C PRO A 282 -8.34 2.69 19.38
N GLU A 283 -7.35 1.81 19.42
CA GLU A 283 -7.40 0.60 20.25
C GLU A 283 -7.11 0.92 21.72
N ASN A 284 -6.28 1.95 21.97
CA ASN A 284 -5.80 2.32 23.29
C ASN A 284 -6.12 3.79 23.62
N SER A 285 -5.35 4.40 24.52
CA SER A 285 -5.70 5.65 25.20
C SER A 285 -4.86 6.86 24.77
N THR A 286 -3.79 6.66 23.99
CA THR A 286 -2.99 7.74 23.41
C THR A 286 -3.32 7.96 21.94
N TYR A 287 -3.13 9.19 21.47
CA TYR A 287 -3.34 9.65 20.09
C TYR A 287 -4.74 9.37 19.52
N THR A 288 -5.77 9.34 20.36
CA THR A 288 -7.15 8.95 20.03
C THR A 288 -7.99 10.00 19.31
N ASN A 289 -7.39 11.12 18.87
CA ASN A 289 -8.13 12.23 18.24
C ASN A 289 -7.87 12.34 16.73
N GLY A 290 -7.10 11.40 16.17
CA GLY A 290 -6.95 11.21 14.73
C GLY A 290 -8.29 10.97 14.05
N MET A 291 -8.46 11.52 12.85
CA MET A 291 -9.68 11.41 12.05
C MET A 291 -9.26 11.08 10.62
N PHE A 292 -9.68 9.95 10.08
CA PHE A 292 -9.42 9.66 8.67
C PHE A 292 -10.29 10.55 7.76
N SER A 293 -9.88 10.69 6.49
CA SER A 293 -10.73 11.26 5.45
C SER A 293 -10.64 10.46 4.15
N LEU A 294 -11.77 9.91 3.71
CA LEU A 294 -11.92 9.21 2.44
C LEU A 294 -12.75 10.08 1.50
N VAL A 295 -12.15 10.55 0.40
CA VAL A 295 -12.76 11.56 -0.48
C VAL A 295 -12.69 11.15 -1.95
N ASN A 296 -13.83 11.27 -2.65
CA ASN A 296 -13.96 10.96 -4.08
C ASN A 296 -13.62 9.50 -4.40
N GLY A 297 -14.25 8.56 -3.70
CA GLY A 297 -14.00 7.12 -3.85
C GLY A 297 -14.97 6.41 -4.78
N THR A 298 -14.54 5.33 -5.44
CA THR A 298 -15.45 4.36 -6.08
C THR A 298 -15.15 2.96 -5.55
N VAL A 299 -16.11 2.34 -4.87
CA VAL A 299 -15.96 1.02 -4.25
C VAL A 299 -17.04 0.11 -4.84
N THR A 300 -16.64 -0.93 -5.55
CA THR A 300 -17.60 -1.74 -6.32
C THR A 300 -17.16 -3.19 -6.44
N ALA A 301 -18.13 -4.09 -6.63
CA ALA A 301 -17.89 -5.48 -6.91
C ALA A 301 -18.26 -5.86 -8.35
N LEU A 302 -17.40 -6.66 -9.00
CA LEU A 302 -17.71 -7.27 -10.30
C LEU A 302 -18.57 -8.56 -10.17
N GLY A 303 -18.85 -8.98 -8.95
CA GLY A 303 -19.75 -10.08 -8.60
C GLY A 303 -20.48 -9.81 -7.29
N ASN A 304 -20.85 -10.86 -6.57
CA ASN A 304 -21.71 -10.75 -5.39
C ASN A 304 -20.94 -10.79 -4.06
N ASP A 305 -19.64 -11.08 -4.12
CA ASP A 305 -18.81 -11.19 -2.92
C ASP A 305 -18.40 -9.81 -2.37
N GLY A 306 -18.21 -9.78 -1.05
CA GLY A 306 -17.82 -8.63 -0.26
C GLY A 306 -18.92 -7.63 0.07
N SER A 307 -18.60 -6.68 0.94
CA SER A 307 -19.47 -5.56 1.33
C SER A 307 -18.83 -4.20 1.06
N PRO A 308 -19.63 -3.11 1.03
CA PRO A 308 -19.11 -1.78 0.72
C PRO A 308 -18.19 -1.19 1.80
N ALA A 309 -18.49 -1.44 3.07
CA ALA A 309 -17.68 -0.99 4.20
C ALA A 309 -18.12 -1.65 5.51
N ASP A 310 -17.17 -1.83 6.43
CA ASP A 310 -17.41 -2.08 7.85
C ASP A 310 -16.75 -1.00 8.71
N LEU A 311 -17.58 -0.23 9.42
CA LEU A 311 -17.14 0.79 10.38
C LEU A 311 -17.15 0.15 11.78
N LYS A 312 -15.97 -0.30 12.19
CA LYS A 312 -15.73 -1.19 13.33
C LYS A 312 -15.42 -0.41 14.61
N SER A 313 -14.47 -0.88 15.42
CA SER A 313 -14.27 -0.48 16.79
C SER A 313 -13.87 0.99 16.91
N LYS A 314 -14.80 1.83 17.36
CA LYS A 314 -14.60 3.28 17.56
C LYS A 314 -14.17 4.03 16.30
N ALA A 315 -14.50 3.52 15.10
CA ALA A 315 -14.21 4.19 13.84
C ALA A 315 -14.62 5.68 13.90
N GLN A 316 -13.76 6.57 13.41
CA GLN A 316 -13.98 8.01 13.46
C GLN A 316 -13.26 8.73 12.32
N GLY A 317 -13.99 9.56 11.59
CA GLY A 317 -13.51 10.16 10.36
C GLY A 317 -14.63 10.54 9.41
N THR A 318 -14.27 10.77 8.16
CA THR A 318 -15.21 11.24 7.14
C THR A 318 -15.13 10.39 5.88
N ILE A 319 -16.29 10.00 5.35
CA ILE A 319 -16.45 9.37 4.04
C ILE A 319 -17.29 10.33 3.18
N THR A 320 -16.67 10.94 2.18
CA THR A 320 -17.30 12.01 1.38
C THR A 320 -17.21 11.76 -0.11
N ASN A 321 -18.35 11.87 -0.81
CA ASN A 321 -18.43 11.68 -2.26
C ASN A 321 -17.88 10.31 -2.71
N VAL A 322 -18.24 9.26 -1.97
CA VAL A 322 -17.89 7.88 -2.31
C VAL A 322 -19.08 7.20 -2.95
N LYS A 323 -18.86 6.54 -4.08
CA LYS A 323 -19.86 5.72 -4.76
C LYS A 323 -19.60 4.25 -4.44
N PHE A 324 -20.55 3.63 -3.74
CA PHE A 324 -20.58 2.20 -3.48
C PHE A 324 -21.53 1.53 -4.48
N SER A 325 -21.10 0.46 -5.13
CA SER A 325 -21.91 -0.25 -6.11
C SER A 325 -21.71 -1.76 -5.97
N TYR A 326 -22.61 -2.38 -5.22
CA TYR A 326 -22.60 -3.81 -4.91
C TYR A 326 -23.87 -4.46 -5.43
N PRO A 327 -23.77 -5.53 -6.22
CA PRO A 327 -24.89 -6.39 -6.52
C PRO A 327 -25.59 -6.88 -5.25
N ASP A 328 -26.90 -7.12 -5.33
CA ASP A 328 -27.75 -7.62 -4.24
C ASP A 328 -27.93 -6.71 -3.01
N GLY A 329 -27.43 -5.46 -3.06
CA GLY A 329 -27.73 -4.45 -2.04
C GLY A 329 -27.03 -4.70 -0.71
N ALA A 330 -25.76 -5.08 -0.75
CA ALA A 330 -24.90 -5.13 0.43
C ALA A 330 -24.91 -3.77 1.16
N THR A 331 -25.01 -3.82 2.50
CA THR A 331 -25.14 -2.65 3.37
C THR A 331 -23.78 -2.15 3.82
N LEU A 332 -23.66 -0.84 4.05
CA LEU A 332 -22.61 -0.30 4.92
C LEU A 332 -22.84 -0.83 6.33
N LYS A 333 -21.86 -1.52 6.93
CA LYS A 333 -21.96 -2.06 8.28
C LYS A 333 -21.43 -1.04 9.28
N VAL A 334 -22.11 -0.93 10.42
CA VAL A 334 -21.70 -0.05 11.53
C VAL A 334 -21.75 -0.84 12.83
N ARG A 335 -20.62 -0.95 13.51
CA ARG A 335 -20.52 -1.64 14.79
C ARG A 335 -21.06 -0.79 15.93
N ALA A 336 -21.93 -1.40 16.73
CA ALA A 336 -22.33 -0.92 18.04
C ALA A 336 -21.75 -1.82 19.12
N SER A 337 -21.42 -1.26 20.27
CA SER A 337 -21.03 -2.02 21.46
C SER A 337 -21.87 -1.62 22.64
N TYR A 338 -22.09 -2.56 23.55
CA TYR A 338 -22.87 -2.38 24.77
C TYR A 338 -22.07 -2.83 26.00
N GLN A 339 -22.50 -2.39 27.18
CA GLN A 339 -21.93 -2.74 28.47
C GLN A 339 -23.05 -2.95 29.51
N ASN A 340 -22.67 -3.40 30.70
CA ASN A 340 -23.60 -3.71 31.80
C ASN A 340 -24.69 -4.70 31.39
N ASP A 341 -24.31 -5.85 30.82
CA ASP A 341 -25.24 -6.89 30.36
C ASP A 341 -26.15 -6.39 29.22
N CYS A 342 -25.55 -5.77 28.20
CA CYS A 342 -26.25 -5.19 27.04
C CYS A 342 -27.25 -4.07 27.37
N ALA A 343 -27.19 -3.49 28.58
CA ALA A 343 -28.14 -2.47 29.03
C ALA A 343 -27.80 -1.06 28.55
N ASP A 344 -26.51 -0.75 28.41
CA ASP A 344 -26.03 0.60 28.09
C ASP A 344 -25.14 0.57 26.85
N SER A 345 -25.29 1.54 25.94
CA SER A 345 -24.36 1.73 24.84
C SER A 345 -22.96 2.09 25.36
N LYS A 346 -21.94 1.57 24.69
CA LYS A 346 -20.53 1.89 24.88
C LYS A 346 -20.05 2.73 23.69
N THR A 347 -19.05 3.56 23.91
CA THR A 347 -18.39 4.29 22.80
C THR A 347 -17.89 3.31 21.75
N ASP A 348 -18.40 3.48 20.53
CA ASP A 348 -18.09 2.70 19.33
C ASP A 348 -18.45 3.51 18.06
N ALA A 349 -18.22 2.96 16.86
CA ALA A 349 -18.57 3.61 15.60
C ALA A 349 -20.02 4.10 15.55
N PHE A 350 -20.97 3.28 16.01
CA PHE A 350 -22.38 3.66 16.09
C PHE A 350 -22.62 4.96 16.88
N THR A 351 -21.99 5.11 18.05
CA THR A 351 -22.12 6.34 18.85
C THR A 351 -21.42 7.52 18.18
N HIS A 352 -20.24 7.31 17.59
CA HIS A 352 -19.54 8.35 16.82
C HIS A 352 -20.34 8.85 15.62
N LEU A 353 -21.19 7.99 15.04
CA LEU A 353 -22.07 8.30 13.92
C LEU A 353 -23.34 9.04 14.33
N THR A 354 -23.92 8.69 15.47
CA THR A 354 -25.29 9.10 15.86
C THR A 354 -25.34 10.16 16.96
N ASP A 355 -24.21 10.45 17.61
CA ASP A 355 -24.13 11.49 18.64
C ASP A 355 -24.51 12.88 18.10
N ALA A 356 -24.94 13.77 19.00
CA ALA A 356 -25.34 15.13 18.65
C ALA A 356 -24.21 15.97 18.02
N THR A 357 -22.95 15.57 18.20
CA THR A 357 -21.77 16.12 17.53
C THR A 357 -20.96 14.94 17.01
N PRO A 358 -21.34 14.39 15.84
CA PRO A 358 -20.76 13.15 15.35
C PRO A 358 -19.30 13.37 14.94
N THR A 359 -18.46 12.39 15.25
CA THR A 359 -17.08 12.30 14.76
C THR A 359 -17.00 11.39 13.54
N LEU A 360 -17.90 10.44 13.37
CA LEU A 360 -18.01 9.62 12.16
C LEU A 360 -19.10 10.19 11.25
N VAL A 361 -18.74 10.58 10.03
CA VAL A 361 -19.67 11.22 9.09
C VAL A 361 -19.56 10.60 7.70
N ILE A 362 -20.70 10.15 7.17
CA ILE A 362 -20.84 9.71 5.78
C ILE A 362 -21.72 10.75 5.06
N ALA A 363 -21.17 11.43 4.05
CA ALA A 363 -21.86 12.56 3.42
C ALA A 363 -21.64 12.62 1.90
N GLY A 364 -22.71 12.91 1.15
CA GLY A 364 -22.60 13.03 -0.31
C GLY A 364 -22.23 11.71 -1.01
N SER A 365 -22.43 10.57 -0.34
CA SER A 365 -22.07 9.24 -0.84
C SER A 365 -23.31 8.50 -1.36
N GLU A 366 -23.09 7.63 -2.35
CA GLU A 366 -24.11 6.85 -3.04
C GLU A 366 -23.94 5.37 -2.70
N PHE A 367 -25.02 4.70 -2.31
CA PHE A 367 -25.04 3.28 -2.00
C PHE A 367 -26.45 2.70 -2.19
N ASP A 368 -26.53 1.42 -2.53
CA ASP A 368 -27.78 0.72 -2.85
C ASP A 368 -28.40 0.00 -1.65
N GLY A 369 -27.58 -0.62 -0.79
CA GLY A 369 -28.04 -1.48 0.32
C GLY A 369 -28.50 -0.76 1.58
N GLY A 370 -28.13 0.51 1.74
CA GLY A 370 -28.37 1.24 2.99
C GLY A 370 -27.30 0.96 4.05
N VAL A 371 -27.69 1.00 5.32
CA VAL A 371 -26.82 0.78 6.48
C VAL A 371 -27.37 -0.33 7.37
N SER A 372 -26.51 -1.16 7.94
CA SER A 372 -26.88 -2.14 8.96
C SER A 372 -26.03 -1.94 10.23
N VAL A 373 -26.68 -2.04 11.38
CA VAL A 373 -26.03 -1.98 12.69
C VAL A 373 -25.92 -3.38 13.27
N TYR A 374 -24.73 -3.77 13.68
CA TYR A 374 -24.46 -5.05 14.35
C TYR A 374 -23.78 -4.83 15.70
N THR A 375 -23.71 -5.88 16.53
CA THR A 375 -23.06 -5.80 17.85
C THR A 375 -21.62 -6.33 17.81
N GLY A 376 -20.72 -5.64 18.52
CA GLY A 376 -19.37 -6.10 18.82
C GLY A 376 -19.18 -6.63 20.24
N SER A 377 -20.25 -6.78 21.02
CA SER A 377 -20.20 -7.12 22.45
C SER A 377 -21.16 -8.26 22.81
N THR A 378 -20.76 -9.05 23.81
CA THR A 378 -21.56 -10.10 24.45
C THR A 378 -22.03 -9.70 25.85
N ASP A 379 -23.07 -10.39 26.34
CA ASP A 379 -23.58 -10.31 27.71
C ASP A 379 -22.66 -11.04 28.71
N ASN A 380 -23.02 -11.08 29.99
CA ASN A 380 -22.18 -11.76 30.99
C ASN A 380 -22.12 -13.30 30.84
N ASN A 381 -22.89 -13.88 29.91
CA ASN A 381 -22.93 -15.30 29.60
C ASN A 381 -22.31 -15.61 28.23
N ASP A 382 -21.60 -14.65 27.63
CA ASP A 382 -20.96 -14.78 26.31
C ASP A 382 -21.97 -14.95 25.16
N VAL A 383 -23.15 -14.32 25.30
CA VAL A 383 -24.18 -14.26 24.25
C VAL A 383 -24.17 -12.87 23.61
N ASP A 384 -24.15 -12.81 22.28
CA ASP A 384 -24.19 -11.53 21.54
C ASP A 384 -25.33 -10.61 22.00
N CYS A 385 -25.00 -9.36 22.28
CA CYS A 385 -25.99 -8.35 22.60
C CYS A 385 -26.97 -8.13 21.44
N THR A 386 -28.26 -8.09 21.72
CA THR A 386 -29.24 -7.75 20.68
C THR A 386 -29.17 -6.25 20.38
N VAL A 387 -28.97 -5.88 19.11
CA VAL A 387 -29.05 -4.48 18.66
C VAL A 387 -30.50 -3.98 18.80
N PRO A 388 -30.75 -2.93 19.60
CA PRO A 388 -32.08 -2.32 19.69
C PRO A 388 -32.53 -1.78 18.33
N ALA A 389 -33.81 -1.98 17.97
CA ALA A 389 -34.36 -1.46 16.72
C ALA A 389 -34.26 0.08 16.59
N VAL A 390 -34.18 0.79 17.72
CA VAL A 390 -33.98 2.24 17.76
C VAL A 390 -32.59 2.64 17.27
N ASP A 391 -31.58 1.80 17.47
CA ASP A 391 -30.19 2.08 17.06
C ASP A 391 -30.07 1.92 15.55
N GLN A 392 -30.63 0.85 14.98
CA GLN A 392 -30.77 0.69 13.53
C GLN A 392 -31.50 1.90 12.90
N THR A 393 -32.63 2.32 13.48
CA THR A 393 -33.40 3.47 12.99
C THR A 393 -32.59 4.78 13.07
N ALA A 394 -31.76 4.94 14.11
CA ALA A 394 -30.91 6.12 14.27
C ALA A 394 -29.80 6.18 13.22
N ALA A 395 -29.17 5.04 12.90
CA ALA A 395 -28.17 4.96 11.84
C ALA A 395 -28.78 5.26 10.45
N GLU A 396 -29.94 4.68 10.14
CA GLU A 396 -30.68 4.95 8.89
C GLU A 396 -31.06 6.42 8.73
N ALA A 397 -31.29 7.14 9.84
CA ALA A 397 -31.65 8.56 9.82
C ALA A 397 -30.48 9.49 9.44
N VAL A 398 -29.23 9.06 9.66
CA VAL A 398 -28.03 9.87 9.41
C VAL A 398 -27.20 9.39 8.23
N VAL A 399 -27.27 8.09 7.89
CA VAL A 399 -26.62 7.51 6.71
C VAL A 399 -27.59 7.51 5.54
N VAL A 400 -27.64 8.64 4.83
CA VAL A 400 -28.59 8.86 3.73
C VAL A 400 -27.87 8.82 2.38
N SER A 401 -28.29 7.90 1.51
CA SER A 401 -27.77 7.77 0.16
C SER A 401 -28.11 9.00 -0.68
N THR A 402 -27.11 9.54 -1.36
CA THR A 402 -27.22 10.69 -2.27
C THR A 402 -26.38 10.45 -3.50
N THR A 403 -26.65 11.14 -4.61
CA THR A 403 -25.82 10.98 -5.83
C THR A 403 -24.38 11.40 -5.55
N ALA A 404 -23.44 10.50 -5.85
CA ALA A 404 -22.01 10.73 -5.75
C ALA A 404 -21.36 10.67 -7.15
N THR A 405 -20.33 11.47 -7.38
CA THR A 405 -19.52 11.31 -8.61
C THR A 405 -18.57 10.14 -8.50
N GLY A 406 -18.13 9.82 -7.28
CA GLY A 406 -17.08 8.85 -7.02
C GLY A 406 -15.71 9.31 -7.53
N ALA A 407 -14.83 8.34 -7.75
CA ALA A 407 -13.48 8.53 -8.25
C ALA A 407 -13.43 8.88 -9.74
N ASP A 408 -12.45 9.71 -10.12
CA ASP A 408 -12.03 9.90 -11.51
C ASP A 408 -11.19 8.71 -11.96
N MET A 409 -11.85 7.72 -12.57
CA MET A 409 -11.20 6.51 -13.07
C MET A 409 -10.17 6.77 -14.18
N SER A 410 -10.22 7.94 -14.84
CA SER A 410 -9.36 8.24 -16.01
C SER A 410 -7.88 8.42 -15.65
N VAL A 411 -7.57 8.68 -14.37
CA VAL A 411 -6.18 8.88 -13.90
C VAL A 411 -5.38 7.58 -13.88
N TRP A 412 -6.05 6.42 -13.95
CA TRP A 412 -5.44 5.09 -13.88
C TRP A 412 -5.22 4.45 -15.25
N SER A 413 -5.19 5.22 -16.33
CA SER A 413 -4.88 4.69 -17.67
C SER A 413 -3.50 4.01 -17.78
N TRP A 414 -2.65 4.18 -16.78
CA TRP A 414 -1.29 3.63 -16.72
C TRP A 414 -1.17 2.27 -16.02
N THR A 415 -2.23 1.81 -15.36
CA THR A 415 -2.20 0.67 -14.44
C THR A 415 -2.24 -0.67 -15.17
N CYS A 416 -1.89 -1.77 -14.49
CA CYS A 416 -2.02 -3.13 -15.00
C CYS A 416 -3.45 -3.43 -15.44
N ALA A 417 -4.43 -3.10 -14.58
CA ALA A 417 -5.85 -3.30 -14.86
C ALA A 417 -6.28 -2.57 -16.15
N SER A 418 -5.84 -1.32 -16.35
CA SER A 418 -6.14 -0.56 -17.57
C SER A 418 -5.47 -1.15 -18.81
N GLU A 419 -4.18 -1.51 -18.73
CA GLU A 419 -3.45 -2.12 -19.86
C GLU A 419 -4.05 -3.48 -20.28
N ARG A 420 -4.74 -4.16 -19.38
CA ARG A 420 -5.48 -5.40 -19.64
C ARG A 420 -6.92 -5.19 -20.12
N GLY A 421 -7.40 -3.95 -20.13
CA GLY A 421 -8.78 -3.61 -20.50
C GLY A 421 -9.81 -4.06 -19.45
N GLU A 422 -9.42 -4.03 -18.17
CA GLU A 422 -10.23 -4.50 -17.04
C GLU A 422 -10.87 -3.37 -16.23
N LEU A 423 -10.53 -2.11 -16.54
CA LEU A 423 -10.96 -0.89 -15.84
C LEU A 423 -12.05 -0.11 -16.58
#